data_AF-B4WVF3-F1
#
_entry.id   AF-B4WVF3-F1
#
_cell.length_a   1.000
_cell.length_b   1.000
_cell.length_c   1.000
_cell.angle_alpha   90.00
_cell.angle_beta   90.00
_cell.angle_gamma   90.00
#
_symmetry.space_group_name_H-M   'P 1'
#
loop_
_entity.id
_entity.type
_entity.pdbx_description
1 polymer ?
#
loop_
_entity_poly.entity_id
_entity_poly.type
_entity_poly.pdbx_seq_one_letter_code
_entity_poly.pdbx_strand_id
1 'polypeptide(L)' 'MGRFKSVGQAQRFLSAFEPIRGHFYPHQHKQTASDYRETMCRRIESWRSLTGSSAIA' A
#
# COMPACT_ATOMS: atom_id res chain seq x y z
N MET A 1 13.10 -1.73 9.77
CA MET A 1 13.67 -1.97 8.44
C MET A 1 15.18 -1.88 8.53
N GLY A 2 15.91 -2.92 8.13
CA GLY A 2 17.39 -2.86 8.08
C GLY A 2 17.90 -1.86 7.04
N ARG A 3 19.17 -1.49 7.10
CA ARG A 3 19.82 -0.64 6.09
C ARG A 3 19.90 -1.40 4.75
N PHE A 4 19.67 -0.71 3.63
CA PHE A 4 19.95 -1.26 2.32
C PHE A 4 21.46 -1.48 2.15
N LYS A 5 21.84 -2.65 1.65
CA LYS A 5 23.23 -3.05 1.41
C LYS A 5 23.80 -2.48 0.11
N SER A 6 22.93 -2.01 -0.78
CA SER A 6 23.31 -1.39 -2.05
C SER A 6 22.21 -0.47 -2.59
N VAL A 7 22.59 0.42 -3.52
CA VAL A 7 21.66 1.28 -4.26
C VAL A 7 20.66 0.45 -5.06
N GLY A 8 21.10 -0.62 -5.73
CA GLY A 8 20.21 -1.49 -6.49
C GLY A 8 19.17 -2.20 -5.63
N GLN A 9 19.51 -2.57 -4.40
CA GLN A 9 18.53 -3.11 -3.45
C GLN A 9 17.50 -2.05 -3.04
N ALA A 10 17.94 -0.83 -2.76
CA ALA A 10 17.05 0.29 -2.45
C ALA A 10 16.12 0.59 -3.63
N GLN A 11 16.65 0.63 -4.85
CA GLN A 11 15.88 0.90 -6.06
C GLN A 11 14.76 -0.12 -6.27
N ARG A 12 15.08 -1.42 -6.16
CA ARG A 12 14.08 -2.51 -6.30
C ARG A 12 13.00 -2.45 -5.23
N PHE A 13 13.37 -2.05 -4.01
CA PHE A 13 12.39 -1.82 -2.95
C PHE A 13 11.51 -0.62 -3.28
N LEU A 14 12.09 0.53 -3.60
CA LEU A 14 11.36 1.77 -3.89
C LEU A 14 10.45 1.63 -5.11
N SER A 15 10.90 0.97 -6.17
CA SER A 15 10.11 0.78 -7.40
C SER A 15 8.80 0.05 -7.15
N ALA A 16 8.77 -0.92 -6.22
CA ALA A 16 7.55 -1.60 -5.83
C ALA A 16 6.79 -0.82 -4.73
N PHE A 17 7.52 -0.19 -3.81
CA PHE A 17 6.95 0.44 -2.63
C PHE A 17 6.28 1.79 -2.91
N GLU A 18 6.76 2.58 -3.87
CA GLU A 18 6.17 3.87 -4.23
C GLU A 18 4.72 3.73 -4.73
N PRO A 19 4.41 2.84 -5.70
CA PRO A 19 3.03 2.57 -6.11
C PRO A 19 2.14 2.10 -4.95
N ILE A 20 2.65 1.18 -4.12
CA ILE A 20 1.93 0.65 -2.95
C ILE A 20 1.61 1.78 -1.96
N ARG A 21 2.59 2.65 -1.67
CA ARG A 21 2.37 3.81 -0.79
C ARG A 21 1.36 4.78 -1.36
N GLY A 22 1.41 5.10 -2.65
CA GLY A 22 0.39 5.95 -3.28
C GLY A 22 -1.02 5.37 -3.13
N HIS A 23 -1.14 4.05 -3.29
CA HIS A 23 -2.40 3.33 -3.14
C HIS A 23 -2.89 3.23 -1.69
N PHE A 24 -2.02 3.20 -0.68
CA PHE A 24 -2.42 3.01 0.73
C PHE A 24 -2.29 4.25 1.62
N TYR A 25 -1.80 5.38 1.11
CA TYR A 25 -1.61 6.61 1.89
C TYR A 25 -2.59 7.71 1.44
N PRO A 26 -3.91 7.54 1.64
CA PRO A 26 -4.85 8.63 1.41
C PRO A 26 -4.63 9.72 2.47
N HIS A 27 -4.94 10.97 2.11
CA HIS A 27 -4.80 12.11 3.02
C HIS A 27 -5.79 12.00 4.19
N GLN A 28 -5.42 11.24 5.23
CA GLN A 28 -6.26 10.96 6.40
C GLN A 28 -6.68 12.24 7.11
N HIS A 29 -5.82 13.27 7.11
CA HIS A 29 -6.12 14.57 7.72
C HIS A 29 -7.25 15.35 7.02
N LYS A 30 -7.71 14.90 5.84
CA LYS A 30 -8.82 15.51 5.09
C LYS A 30 -10.11 14.70 5.16
N GLN A 31 -10.14 13.62 5.94
CA GLN A 31 -11.25 12.67 5.96
C GLN A 31 -11.74 12.44 7.39
N THR A 32 -13.03 12.14 7.53
CA THR A 32 -13.52 11.60 8.80
C THR A 32 -12.96 10.20 9.02
N ALA A 33 -13.02 9.72 10.27
CA ALA A 33 -12.59 8.36 10.57
C ALA A 33 -13.41 7.31 9.81
N SER A 34 -14.69 7.59 9.52
CA SER A 34 -15.57 6.68 8.76
C SER A 34 -15.14 6.60 7.29
N ASP A 35 -14.97 7.75 6.64
CA ASP A 35 -14.60 7.82 5.22
C ASP A 35 -13.24 7.18 4.96
N TYR A 36 -12.29 7.38 5.88
CA TYR A 36 -10.98 6.76 5.82
C TYR A 36 -11.08 5.23 5.86
N ARG A 37 -11.91 4.66 6.76
CA ARG A 37 -12.09 3.21 6.88
C ARG A 37 -12.75 2.62 5.64
N GLU A 38 -13.78 3.27 5.10
CA GLU A 38 -14.44 2.83 3.87
C GLU A 38 -13.46 2.86 2.68
N THR A 39 -12.70 3.95 2.54
CA THR A 39 -11.66 4.09 1.52
C THR A 39 -10.61 3.00 1.63
N MET A 40 -10.18 2.67 2.85
CA MET A 40 -9.19 1.62 3.09
C MET A 40 -9.74 0.22 2.75
N CYS A 41 -10.99 -0.08 3.10
CA CYS A 41 -11.65 -1.34 2.72
C CYS A 41 -11.66 -1.53 1.19
N ARG A 42 -12.10 -0.51 0.44
CA ARG A 42 -12.10 -0.55 -1.03
C ARG A 42 -10.70 -0.72 -1.62
N ARG A 43 -9.69 -0.03 -1.07
CA ARG A 43 -8.29 -0.13 -1.52
C ARG A 43 -7.70 -1.52 -1.27
N ILE A 44 -8.02 -2.15 -0.13
CA ILE A 44 -7.60 -3.53 0.19
C ILE A 44 -8.27 -4.53 -0.77
N GLU A 45 -9.55 -4.36 -1.06
CA GLU A 45 -10.27 -5.24 -1.98
C GLU A 45 -9.74 -5.15 -3.41
N SER A 46 -9.52 -3.93 -3.91
CA SER A 46 -8.86 -3.69 -5.20
C SER A 46 -7.46 -4.28 -5.24
N TRP A 47 -6.68 -4.13 -4.15
CA TRP A 47 -5.35 -4.72 -4.05
C TRP A 47 -5.38 -6.25 -4.15
N ARG A 48 -6.28 -6.92 -3.42
CA ARG A 48 -6.45 -8.38 -3.47
C ARG A 48 -6.80 -8.88 -4.86
N SER A 49 -7.68 -8.15 -5.57
CA SER A 49 -8.04 -8.46 -6.96
C SER A 49 -6.83 -8.37 -7.89
N LEU A 50 -6.01 -7.33 -7.75
CA LEU A 50 -4.81 -7.12 -8.59
C LEU A 50 -3.70 -8.13 -8.30
N THR A 51 -3.50 -8.53 -7.04
CA THR A 51 -2.44 -9.47 -6.65
C THR A 51 -2.85 -10.94 -6.73
N GLY A 52 -4.10 -11.24 -7.11
CA GLY A 52 -4.65 -12.60 -7.08
C GLY A 52 -4.63 -13.22 -5.68
N SER A 53 -4.47 -12.41 -4.64
CA SER A 53 -4.41 -12.88 -3.25
C SER A 53 -5.83 -13.01 -2.73
N SER A 54 -6.47 -14.14 -3.03
CA SER A 54 -7.61 -14.59 -2.23
C SER A 54 -7.13 -14.65 -0.79
N ALA A 55 -7.83 -13.98 0.13
CA ALA A 55 -7.45 -13.92 1.53
C ALA A 55 -7.12 -15.34 2.00
N ILE A 56 -5.87 -15.57 2.43
CA ILE A 56 -5.52 -16.79 3.14
C ILE A 56 -6.34 -16.69 4.43
N ALA A 57 -7.44 -17.47 4.46
CA ALA A 57 -8.34 -17.58 5.59
C ALA A 57 -7.66 -18.36 6.72
#